data_AF-A0A9X5XCC2-F1
#
_entry.id   AF-A0A9X5XCC2-F1
#
_cell.length_a   1.000
_cell.length_b   1.000
_cell.length_c   1.000
_cell.angle_alpha   90.00
_cell.angle_beta   90.00
_cell.angle_gamma   90.00
#
_symmetry.space_group_name_H-M   'P 1'
#
loop_
_entity.id
_entity.type
_entity.pdbx_description
1 polymer ?
#
loop_
_entity_poly.entity_id
_entity_poly.type
_entity_poly.pdbx_seq_one_letter_code
_entity_poly.pdbx_strand_id
1 'polypeptide(L)'
;MSASLIPAGMAVATHYLDLAGVFSSALLGGAVARTADLDLFGFLVVGIISGLGGGVIRDVLLQHGTPVALTDYAYLVTAIAGSVVVFLIKISEESWNRLFTALDAAVIGFWAVAGANKTLAAGMG
;
A
#
# COMPACT_ATOMS: atom_id res chain seq x y z
N MET A 1 -7.63 1.38 31.28
CA MET A 1 -7.67 2.64 30.51
C MET A 1 -6.32 2.79 29.82
N SER A 2 -6.15 2.21 28.63
CA SER A 2 -4.94 2.43 27.84
C SER A 2 -5.04 3.81 27.22
N ALA A 3 -4.35 4.79 27.80
CA ALA A 3 -4.09 6.04 27.11
C ALA A 3 -3.43 5.67 25.77
N SER A 4 -4.03 6.07 24.64
CA SER A 4 -3.43 5.88 23.34
C SER A 4 -2.03 6.51 23.39
N LEU A 5 -0.99 5.68 23.34
CA LEU A 5 0.42 6.10 23.38
C LEU A 5 0.81 7.01 22.19
N ILE A 6 -0.11 7.16 21.22
CA ILE A 6 0.09 7.83 19.96
C ILE A 6 -0.79 9.09 19.91
N PRO A 7 -0.20 10.28 19.68
CA PRO A 7 -0.96 11.50 19.45
C PRO A 7 -1.93 11.35 18.26
N ALA A 8 -3.14 11.93 18.35
CA ALA A 8 -4.14 11.81 17.27
C ALA A 8 -3.61 12.21 15.89
N GLY A 9 -2.73 13.22 15.82
CA GLY A 9 -2.09 13.64 14.57
C GLY A 9 -1.15 12.58 13.95
N MET A 10 -0.52 11.74 14.77
CA MET A 10 0.37 10.68 14.31
C MET A 10 -0.43 9.52 13.70
N ALA A 11 -1.58 9.17 14.29
CA ALA A 11 -2.47 8.16 13.72
C ALA A 11 -2.94 8.56 12.31
N VAL A 12 -3.38 9.82 12.16
CA VAL A 12 -3.79 10.38 10.86
C VAL A 12 -2.63 10.37 9.86
N ALA A 13 -1.44 10.81 10.26
CA ALA A 13 -0.26 10.80 9.39
C ALA A 13 0.09 9.39 8.90
N THR A 14 0.12 8.40 9.80
CA THR A 14 0.43 7.01 9.43
C THR A 14 -0.63 6.37 8.55
N HIS A 15 -1.90 6.76 8.70
CA HIS A 15 -2.97 6.30 7.81
C HIS A 15 -2.77 6.78 6.37
N TYR A 16 -2.47 8.06 6.17
CA TYR A 16 -2.17 8.59 4.83
C TYR A 16 -0.88 8.02 4.24
N LEU A 17 0.14 7.76 5.07
CA LEU A 17 1.35 7.06 4.62
C LEU A 17 1.05 5.62 4.18
N ASP A 18 0.20 4.90 4.91
CA ASP A 18 -0.21 3.54 4.54
C ASP A 18 -0.95 3.52 3.20
N LEU A 19 -1.87 4.49 2.98
CA LEU A 19 -2.54 4.68 1.69
C LEU A 19 -1.57 5.06 0.57
N ALA A 20 -0.58 5.92 0.83
CA ALA A 20 0.46 6.24 -0.14
C ALA A 20 1.30 5.01 -0.51
N GLY A 21 1.58 4.12 0.45
CA GLY A 21 2.20 2.82 0.23
C GLY A 21 1.35 1.91 -0.64
N VAL A 22 0.05 1.82 -0.35
CA VAL A 22 -0.92 1.03 -1.15
C VAL A 22 -0.98 1.53 -2.59
N PHE A 23 -1.08 2.85 -2.79
CA PHE A 23 -1.09 3.45 -4.12
C PHE A 23 0.18 3.14 -4.90
N SER A 24 1.34 3.39 -4.28
CA SER A 24 2.65 3.19 -4.90
C SER A 24 2.90 1.71 -5.22
N SER A 25 2.53 0.81 -4.33
CA SER A 25 2.64 -0.63 -4.56
C SER A 25 1.67 -1.12 -5.65
N ALA A 26 0.45 -0.56 -5.74
CA ALA A 26 -0.46 -0.86 -6.85
C ALA A 26 0.09 -0.41 -8.21
N LEU A 27 0.80 0.74 -8.27
CA LEU A 27 1.52 1.17 -9.48
C LEU A 27 2.59 0.15 -9.89
N LEU A 28 3.40 -0.31 -8.92
CA LEU A 28 4.46 -1.31 -9.15
C LEU A 28 3.85 -2.65 -9.64
N GLY A 29 2.80 -3.13 -8.98
CA GLY A 29 2.08 -4.34 -9.37
C GLY A 29 1.46 -4.24 -10.76
N GLY A 30 0.77 -3.14 -11.07
CA GLY A 30 0.21 -2.94 -12.41
C GLY A 30 1.27 -2.82 -13.51
N ALA A 31 2.48 -2.36 -13.19
CA ALA A 31 3.58 -2.41 -14.13
C ALA A 31 4.11 -3.82 -14.39
N VAL A 32 4.12 -4.69 -13.38
CA VAL A 32 4.37 -6.12 -13.58
C VAL A 32 3.27 -6.71 -14.46
N ALA A 33 2.00 -6.36 -14.24
CA ALA A 33 0.89 -6.78 -15.10
C ALA A 33 1.08 -6.37 -16.57
N ARG A 34 1.65 -5.19 -16.82
CA ARG A 34 2.03 -4.74 -18.17
C ARG A 34 3.04 -5.65 -18.84
N THR A 35 4.07 -6.09 -18.11
CA THR A 35 5.10 -6.98 -18.67
C THR A 35 4.54 -8.36 -19.03
N ALA A 36 3.42 -8.73 -18.42
CA ALA A 36 2.68 -9.96 -18.71
C ALA A 36 1.56 -9.77 -19.76
N ASP A 37 1.49 -8.61 -20.42
CA ASP A 37 0.51 -8.26 -21.47
C ASP A 37 -0.94 -8.51 -21.03
N LEU A 38 -1.26 -8.17 -19.78
CA LEU A 38 -2.60 -8.33 -19.22
C LEU A 38 -3.54 -7.18 -19.62
N ASP A 39 -4.83 -7.46 -19.60
CA ASP A 39 -5.88 -6.45 -19.77
C ASP A 39 -6.12 -5.63 -18.49
N LEU A 40 -7.05 -4.66 -18.55
CA LEU A 40 -7.37 -3.80 -17.40
C LEU A 40 -7.78 -4.62 -16.17
N PHE A 41 -8.50 -5.72 -16.36
CA PHE A 41 -8.88 -6.59 -15.25
C PHE A 41 -7.65 -7.22 -14.59
N GLY A 42 -6.70 -7.72 -15.37
CA GLY A 42 -5.43 -8.22 -14.85
C GLY A 42 -4.63 -7.14 -14.10
N PHE A 43 -4.60 -5.90 -14.60
CA PHE A 43 -3.97 -4.78 -13.88
C PHE A 43 -4.64 -4.52 -12.53
N LEU A 44 -5.98 -4.52 -12.48
CA LEU A 44 -6.73 -4.35 -11.24
C LEU A 44 -6.41 -5.48 -10.26
N VAL A 45 -6.42 -6.73 -10.69
CA VAL A 45 -6.16 -7.88 -9.81
C VAL A 45 -4.74 -7.82 -9.25
N VAL A 46 -3.73 -7.66 -10.10
CA VAL A 46 -2.33 -7.64 -9.66
C VAL A 46 -2.04 -6.41 -8.80
N GLY A 47 -2.57 -5.25 -9.18
CA GLY A 47 -2.38 -4.02 -8.42
C GLY A 47 -3.10 -4.03 -7.06
N ILE A 48 -4.30 -4.62 -6.95
CA ILE A 48 -4.99 -4.82 -5.67
C ILE A 48 -4.22 -5.80 -4.79
N ILE A 49 -3.78 -6.93 -5.33
CA ILE A 49 -3.00 -7.93 -4.56
C ILE A 49 -1.70 -7.31 -4.07
N SER A 50 -0.99 -6.57 -4.93
CA SER A 50 0.25 -5.91 -4.56
C SER A 50 0.02 -4.81 -3.52
N GLY A 51 -0.93 -3.90 -3.78
CA GLY A 51 -1.21 -2.75 -2.93
C GLY A 51 -1.74 -3.12 -1.55
N LEU A 52 -2.60 -4.14 -1.44
CA LEU A 52 -3.22 -4.53 -0.17
C LEU A 52 -2.48 -5.68 0.53
N GLY A 53 -1.78 -6.53 -0.22
CA GLY A 53 -1.22 -7.79 0.28
C GLY A 53 -0.29 -7.59 1.48
N GLY A 54 0.63 -6.64 1.41
CA GLY A 54 1.56 -6.36 2.52
C GLY A 54 0.85 -5.90 3.80
N GLY A 55 -0.10 -4.98 3.67
CA GLY A 55 -0.90 -4.48 4.79
C GLY A 55 -1.79 -5.57 5.41
N VAL A 56 -2.40 -6.43 4.59
CA VAL A 56 -3.20 -7.57 5.06
C VAL A 56 -2.32 -8.58 5.80
N ILE A 57 -1.17 -8.96 5.24
CA ILE A 57 -0.24 -9.90 5.89
C ILE A 57 0.21 -9.32 7.24
N ARG A 58 0.62 -8.04 7.28
CA ARG A 58 1.00 -7.35 8.51
C ARG A 58 -0.13 -7.42 9.56
N ASP A 59 -1.34 -7.02 9.18
CA ASP A 59 -2.45 -6.92 10.12
C ASP A 59 -2.89 -8.32 10.63
N VAL A 60 -2.81 -9.36 9.79
CA VAL A 60 -3.04 -10.76 10.20
C VAL A 60 -1.97 -11.22 11.19
N LEU A 61 -0.70 -10.92 10.94
CA LEU A 61 0.41 -11.29 11.84
C LEU A 61 0.33 -10.58 13.19
N LEU A 62 -0.18 -9.35 13.24
CA LEU A 62 -0.41 -8.61 14.49
C LEU A 62 -1.54 -9.23 15.33
N GLN A 63 -2.40 -10.07 14.75
CA GLN A 63 -3.55 -10.72 15.40
C GLN A 63 -4.44 -9.73 16.19
N HIS A 64 -4.50 -8.48 15.76
CA HIS A 64 -5.16 -7.39 16.48
C HIS A 64 -6.35 -6.84 15.67
N GLY A 65 -7.45 -7.60 15.69
CA GLY A 65 -8.68 -7.25 14.98
C GLY A 65 -8.69 -7.65 13.50
N THR A 66 -9.63 -7.08 12.74
CA THR A 66 -9.77 -7.34 11.30
C THR A 66 -8.76 -6.50 10.51
N PRO A 67 -8.11 -7.04 9.46
CA PRO A 67 -7.22 -6.27 8.60
C PRO A 67 -7.86 -4.97 8.09
N VAL A 68 -7.12 -3.86 8.15
CA VAL A 68 -7.68 -2.53 7.86
C VAL A 68 -8.15 -2.44 6.40
N ALA A 69 -7.49 -3.14 5.48
CA ALA A 69 -7.89 -3.23 4.09
C ALA A 69 -9.31 -3.80 3.87
N LEU A 70 -9.87 -4.49 4.87
CA LEU A 70 -11.24 -5.05 4.84
C LEU A 70 -12.26 -4.18 5.56
N THR A 71 -11.82 -3.22 6.38
CA THR A 71 -12.70 -2.35 7.16
C THR A 71 -12.79 -0.94 6.59
N ASP A 72 -11.77 -0.50 5.87
CA ASP A 72 -11.68 0.84 5.29
C ASP A 72 -11.64 0.78 3.76
N TYR A 73 -12.72 1.27 3.13
CA TYR A 73 -12.87 1.29 1.68
C TYR A 73 -11.82 2.16 0.97
N ALA A 74 -11.21 3.13 1.67
CA ALA A 74 -10.18 3.97 1.09
C ALA A 74 -9.00 3.16 0.57
N TYR A 75 -8.65 2.05 1.22
CA TYR A 75 -7.56 1.17 0.79
C TYR A 75 -7.84 0.52 -0.57
N LEU A 76 -9.04 -0.06 -0.73
CA LEU A 76 -9.44 -0.67 -1.99
C LEU A 76 -9.53 0.36 -3.12
N VAL A 77 -10.16 1.51 -2.86
CA VAL A 77 -10.27 2.61 -3.82
C VAL A 77 -8.89 3.11 -4.24
N THR A 78 -7.96 3.22 -3.29
CA THR A 78 -6.58 3.66 -3.55
C THR A 78 -5.80 2.65 -4.40
N ALA A 79 -5.95 1.35 -4.13
CA ALA A 79 -5.32 0.30 -4.93
C ALA A 79 -5.88 0.26 -6.37
N ILE A 80 -7.21 0.41 -6.52
CA ILE A 80 -7.86 0.53 -7.84
C ILE A 80 -7.35 1.78 -8.57
N ALA A 81 -7.29 2.92 -7.88
CA ALA A 81 -6.80 4.17 -8.47
C ALA A 81 -5.35 4.03 -8.97
N GLY A 82 -4.45 3.46 -8.17
CA GLY A 82 -3.07 3.18 -8.60
C GLY A 82 -3.02 2.27 -9.82
N SER A 83 -3.78 1.18 -9.81
CA SER A 83 -3.85 0.22 -10.93
C SER A 83 -4.35 0.86 -12.23
N VAL A 84 -5.38 1.70 -12.16
CA VAL A 84 -5.92 2.42 -13.32
C VAL A 84 -4.93 3.49 -13.81
N VAL A 85 -4.30 4.22 -12.90
CA VAL A 85 -3.30 5.23 -13.24
C VAL A 85 -2.14 4.60 -14.01
N VAL A 86 -1.57 3.50 -13.49
CA VAL A 86 -0.47 2.85 -14.21
C VAL A 86 -0.95 2.26 -15.53
N PHE A 87 -2.16 1.70 -15.63
CA PHE A 87 -2.72 1.19 -16.89
C PHE A 87 -2.79 2.26 -17.99
N LEU A 88 -3.28 3.46 -17.66
CA LEU A 88 -3.46 4.57 -18.60
C LEU A 88 -2.13 5.24 -18.99
N ILE A 89 -1.18 5.29 -18.07
CA ILE A 89 0.10 5.95 -18.31
C ILE A 89 1.03 5.06 -19.13
N LYS A 90 1.48 5.57 -20.29
CA LYS A 90 2.55 4.99 -21.11
C LYS A 90 3.83 5.80 -20.93
N ILE A 91 4.69 5.37 -20.02
CA ILE A 91 6.03 5.95 -19.80
C ILE A 91 7.07 5.15 -20.59
N SER A 92 8.13 5.81 -21.06
CA SER A 92 9.27 5.14 -21.72
C SER A 92 9.99 4.18 -20.75
N GLU A 93 10.54 3.08 -21.25
CA GLU A 93 11.21 2.06 -20.43
C GLU A 93 12.32 2.63 -19.52
N GLU A 94 13.09 3.61 -20.02
CA GLU A 94 14.18 4.22 -19.26
C GLU A 94 13.68 5.06 -18.07
N SER A 95 12.58 5.79 -18.25
CA SER A 95 11.93 6.55 -17.17
C SER A 95 11.20 5.64 -16.19
N TRP A 96 10.69 4.49 -16.68
CA TRP A 96 10.03 3.50 -15.84
C TRP A 96 11.00 2.88 -14.82
N ASN A 97 12.23 2.54 -15.22
CA ASN A 97 13.20 1.94 -14.29
C ASN A 97 13.55 2.85 -13.12
N ARG A 98 13.78 4.15 -13.35
CA ARG A 98 14.08 5.11 -12.27
C ARG A 98 12.88 5.31 -11.35
N LEU A 99 11.68 5.42 -11.93
CA LEU A 99 10.43 5.58 -11.18
C LEU A 99 10.14 4.33 -10.33
N PHE A 100 10.36 3.13 -10.89
CA PHE A 100 10.18 1.86 -10.20
C PHE A 100 11.05 1.78 -8.94
N THR A 101 12.35 2.07 -9.05
CA THR A 101 13.26 2.07 -7.88
C THR A 101 12.86 3.09 -6.82
N ALA A 102 12.46 4.30 -7.23
CA ALA A 102 12.03 5.34 -6.28
C ALA A 102 10.72 4.97 -5.57
N LEU A 103 9.74 4.45 -6.31
CA LEU A 103 8.45 4.00 -5.75
C LEU A 103 8.64 2.82 -4.79
N ASP A 104 9.49 1.85 -5.14
CA ASP A 104 9.76 0.68 -4.29
C ASP A 104 10.39 1.10 -2.96
N ALA A 105 11.42 1.96 -3.00
CA ALA A 105 12.01 2.52 -1.79
C ALA A 105 11.00 3.31 -0.93
N ALA A 106 10.10 4.07 -1.58
CA ALA A 106 9.05 4.81 -0.89
C ALA A 106 8.04 3.87 -0.20
N VAL A 107 7.59 2.81 -0.88
CA VAL A 107 6.69 1.79 -0.31
C VAL A 107 7.27 1.19 0.96
N ILE A 108 8.53 0.74 0.89
CA ILE A 108 9.22 0.15 2.04
C ILE A 108 9.30 1.15 3.20
N GLY A 109 9.64 2.42 2.92
CA GLY A 109 9.70 3.47 3.93
C GLY A 109 8.35 3.76 4.58
N PHE A 110 7.29 3.90 3.80
CA PHE A 110 5.94 4.17 4.30
C PHE A 110 5.42 3.03 5.19
N TRP A 111 5.57 1.79 4.74
CA TRP A 111 5.10 0.62 5.48
C TRP A 111 5.95 0.31 6.71
N ALA A 112 7.25 0.62 6.71
CA ALA A 112 8.08 0.53 7.90
C ALA A 112 7.56 1.46 9.02
N VAL A 113 7.26 2.73 8.69
CA VAL A 113 6.73 3.70 9.66
C VAL A 113 5.32 3.32 10.12
N ALA A 114 4.42 3.00 9.20
CA ALA A 114 3.04 2.62 9.53
C ALA A 114 3.00 1.32 10.36
N GLY A 115 3.85 0.34 10.03
CA GLY A 115 3.97 -0.91 10.75
C GLY A 115 4.50 -0.73 12.16
N ALA A 116 5.59 0.01 12.34
CA ALA A 116 6.14 0.32 13.65
C ALA A 116 5.09 0.99 14.56
N ASN A 117 4.34 1.95 14.02
CA ASN A 117 3.29 2.64 14.76
C ASN A 117 2.14 1.69 15.16
N LYS A 118 1.69 0.80 14.27
CA LYS A 118 0.66 -0.20 14.59
C LYS A 118 1.12 -1.18 15.66
N THR A 119 2.37 -1.65 15.60
CA THR A 119 2.94 -2.56 16.61
C THR A 119 2.99 -1.90 17.99
N LEU A 120 3.42 -0.64 18.05
CA LEU A 120 3.43 0.13 19.31
C LEU A 120 2.01 0.36 19.84
N ALA A 121 1.05 0.67 18.96
CA ALA A 121 -0.36 0.82 19.31
C ALA A 121 -0.96 -0.46 19.91
N ALA A 122 -0.53 -1.61 19.42
CA ALA A 122 -0.94 -2.92 19.91
C ALA A 122 -0.19 -3.35 21.19
N GLY A 123 0.74 -2.54 21.70
CA GLY A 123 1.53 -2.83 22.91
C GLY A 123 2.60 -3.92 22.71
N MET A 124 3.03 -4.15 21.48
CA MET A 124 4.00 -5.20 21.10
C MET A 124 5.38 -4.64 20.70
N GLY A 125 5.65 -3.36 21.02
CA GLY A 125 6.87 -2.63 20.65
C GLY A 125 7.68 -2.16 21.85
#